data_AF-A0A4Q6B7K0-F1
#
_entry.id   AF-A0A4Q6B7K0-F1
#
_cell.length_a   1.000
_cell.length_b   1.000
_cell.length_c   1.000
_cell.angle_alpha   90.00
_cell.angle_beta   90.00
_cell.angle_gamma   90.00
#
_symmetry.space_group_name_H-M   'P 1'
#
loop_
_entity.id
_entity.type
_entity.pdbx_description
1 polymer ?
#
loop_
_entity_poly.entity_id
_entity_poly.type
_entity_poly.pdbx_seq_one_letter_code
_entity_poly.pdbx_strand_id
1 'polypeptide(L)' 'MLADSGELLDRFLDYVREKGVELYPAQEEAILALFEGGNVILNTPTGSGKSLVATALHFLSIA' A
#
# COMPACT_ATOMS: atom_id res chain seq x y z
N MET A 1 1.79 -22.33 -2.70
CA MET A 1 0.71 -21.56 -3.37
C MET A 1 1.13 -20.12 -3.29
N LEU A 2 1.19 -19.39 -4.41
CA LEU A 2 1.43 -17.94 -4.36
C LEU A 2 0.28 -17.31 -3.57
N ALA A 3 0.59 -16.39 -2.65
CA ALA A 3 -0.45 -15.67 -1.94
C ALA A 3 -1.27 -14.84 -2.95
N ASP A 4 -2.59 -14.79 -2.76
CA ASP A 4 -3.44 -13.91 -3.58
C ASP A 4 -3.22 -12.44 -3.21
N SER A 5 -3.45 -11.52 -4.15
CA SER A 5 -3.27 -10.08 -3.90
C SER A 5 -4.06 -9.59 -2.68
N GLY A 6 -5.27 -10.12 -2.44
CA GLY A 6 -6.06 -9.78 -1.26
C GLY A 6 -5.38 -10.19 0.05
N GLU A 7 -4.79 -11.39 0.10
CA GLU A 7 -4.05 -11.87 1.27
C GLU A 7 -2.81 -11.01 1.54
N LEU A 8 -2.11 -10.59 0.47
CA LEU A 8 -0.97 -9.68 0.59
C LEU A 8 -1.41 -8.29 1.09
N LEU A 9 -2.55 -7.78 0.63
CA LEU A 9 -3.09 -6.50 1.08
C LEU A 9 -3.36 -6.53 2.58
N ASP A 10 -4.07 -7.55 3.06
CA ASP A 10 -4.40 -7.71 4.48
C ASP A 10 -3.13 -7.75 5.35
N ARG A 11 -2.12 -8.52 4.95
CA ARG A 11 -0.83 -8.59 5.65
C ARG A 11 -0.10 -7.25 5.67
N PHE A 12 -0.14 -6.49 4.58
CA PHE A 12 0.45 -5.17 4.54
C PHE A 12 -0.28 -4.19 5.47
N LEU A 13 -1.62 -4.24 5.50
CA LEU A 13 -2.43 -3.41 6.39
C LEU A 13 -2.23 -3.78 7.86
N ASP A 14 -2.07 -5.06 8.19
CA ASP A 14 -1.69 -5.50 9.54
C ASP A 14 -0.35 -4.90 9.97
N TYR A 15 0.67 -4.98 9.10
CA TYR A 15 1.96 -4.33 9.35
C TYR A 15 1.83 -2.82 9.60
N VAL A 16 1.02 -2.12 8.80
CA VAL A 16 0.78 -0.67 8.96
C VAL A 16 0.13 -0.37 10.31
N ARG A 17 -0.89 -1.15 10.70
CA ARG A 17 -1.57 -1.02 12.00
C ARG A 17 -0.63 -1.31 13.18
N GLU A 18 0.22 -2.34 13.09
CA GLU A 18 1.22 -2.66 14.11
C GLU A 18 2.24 -1.53 14.31
N LYS A 19 2.50 -0.73 13.26
CA LYS A 19 3.33 0.48 13.35
C LYS A 19 2.61 1.69 13.94
N GLY A 20 1.33 1.57 14.28
CA GLY A 20 0.50 2.66 14.78
C GLY A 20 0.26 3.75 13.73
N VAL A 21 0.29 3.38 12.45
CA VAL A 21 0.06 4.30 11.35
C VAL A 21 -1.39 4.15 10.87
N GLU A 22 -2.15 5.23 10.94
CA GLU A 22 -3.44 5.34 10.27
C GLU A 22 -3.22 5.89 8.85
N LEU A 23 -3.78 5.23 7.85
CA LEU A 23 -3.64 5.65 6.47
C LEU A 23 -4.44 6.92 6.20
N TYR A 24 -3.86 7.84 5.41
CA TYR A 24 -4.64 8.89 4.79
C TYR A 24 -5.50 8.30 3.66
N PRO A 25 -6.67 8.88 3.34
CA PRO A 25 -7.54 8.37 2.28
C PRO A 25 -6.83 8.19 0.93
N ALA A 26 -6.01 9.17 0.54
CA ALA A 26 -5.23 9.09 -0.70
C ALA A 26 -4.15 8.00 -0.71
N GLN A 27 -3.68 7.55 0.46
CA GLN A 27 -2.76 6.42 0.57
C GLN A 27 -3.53 5.10 0.43
N GLU A 28 -4.67 4.98 1.09
CA GLU A 28 -5.53 3.79 1.02
C GLU A 28 -6.00 3.54 -0.42
N GLU A 29 -6.55 4.56 -1.08
CA GLU A 29 -6.98 4.50 -2.49
C GLU A 29 -5.82 4.11 -3.42
N ALA A 30 -4.63 4.68 -3.19
CA ALA A 30 -3.45 4.38 -3.99
C ALA A 30 -2.96 2.94 -3.77
N ILE A 31 -2.95 2.45 -2.53
CA ILE A 31 -2.54 1.08 -2.22
C ILE A 31 -3.54 0.09 -2.83
N LEU A 32 -4.85 0.31 -2.65
CA LEU A 32 -5.88 -0.54 -3.26
C LEU A 32 -5.72 -0.63 -4.78
N ALA A 33 -5.60 0.51 -5.46
CA ALA A 33 -5.43 0.55 -6.91
C ALA A 33 -4.18 -0.21 -7.39
N LEU A 34 -3.07 -0.19 -6.63
CA LEU A 34 -1.86 -0.95 -6.96
C LEU A 34 -2.07 -2.46 -6.80
N PHE A 35 -2.78 -2.89 -5.76
CA PHE A 35 -3.08 -4.31 -5.50
C PHE A 35 -4.10 -4.89 -6.48
N GLU A 36 -4.90 -4.04 -7.11
CA GLU A 36 -5.76 -4.38 -8.26
C GLU A 36 -5.00 -4.42 -9.60
N GLY A 37 -3.69 -4.17 -9.61
CA GLY A 37 -2.85 -4.17 -10.81
C GLY A 37 -2.87 -2.85 -11.60
N GLY A 38 -3.39 -1.77 -11.00
CA GLY A 38 -3.43 -0.44 -11.57
C GLY A 38 -2.10 0.34 -11.47
N ASN A 39 -2.02 1.45 -12.20
CA ASN A 39 -0.92 2.41 -12.10
C ASN A 39 -1.42 3.68 -11.41
N VAL A 40 -0.61 4.24 -10.50
CA VAL A 40 -1.01 5.40 -9.69
C VAL A 40 -0.03 6.56 -9.87
N ILE A 41 -0.56 7.76 -10.07
CA ILE A 41 0.18 9.02 -9.94
C ILE A 41 -0.19 9.65 -8.60
N LEU A 42 0.71 9.57 -7.62
CA LEU A 42 0.45 10.05 -6.27
C LEU A 42 0.93 11.50 -6.07
N ASN A 43 0.13 12.47 -6.51
CA ASN A 43 0.44 13.90 -6.40
C ASN A 43 0.05 14.48 -5.04
N THR A 44 0.77 14.11 -3.98
CA THR A 44 0.55 14.63 -2.61
C THR A 44 1.78 15.42 -2.10
N PRO A 45 1.61 16.44 -1.22
CA PRO A 45 2.71 17.24 -0.68
C PRO A 45 3.78 16.42 0.04
N THR A 46 4.98 16.97 0.25
CA THR A 46 6.02 16.32 1.08
C THR A 46 5.50 16.08 2.50
N GLY A 47 5.90 14.95 3.11
CA GLY A 47 5.42 14.53 4.44
C GLY A 47 4.11 13.74 4.43
N SER A 48 3.41 13.64 3.29
CA SER A 48 2.16 12.87 3.14
C SER A 48 2.30 11.34 3.16
N GLY A 49 3.49 10.81 3.44
CA GLY A 49 3.73 9.36 3.46
C GLY A 49 3.74 8.65 2.10
N LYS A 50 4.07 9.33 0.98
CA LYS A 50 4.27 8.68 -0.34
C LYS A 50 5.18 7.45 -0.30
N SER A 51 6.21 7.48 0.56
CA SER A 51 7.12 6.34 0.76
C SER A 51 6.41 5.10 1.28
N LEU A 52 5.33 5.24 2.05
CA LEU A 52 4.54 4.10 2.53
C LEU A 52 3.81 3.41 1.38
N VAL A 53 3.19 4.19 0.48
CA VAL A 53 2.53 3.67 -0.73
C VAL A 53 3.54 2.97 -1.65
N ALA A 54 4.73 3.56 -1.84
CA ALA A 54 5.80 2.91 -2.60
C ALA A 54 6.27 1.60 -1.93
N THR A 55 6.31 1.56 -0.60
CA THR A 55 6.65 0.35 0.16
C THR A 55 5.61 -0.76 -0.04
N ALA A 56 4.32 -0.40 -0.11
CA ALA A 56 3.25 -1.35 -0.41
C ALA A 56 3.43 -1.99 -1.80
N LEU A 57 3.77 -1.19 -2.82
CA LEU A 57 4.07 -1.69 -4.16
C LEU A 57 5.30 -2.61 -4.17
N HIS A 58 6.37 -2.23 -3.46
CA HIS A 58 7.56 -3.08 -3.36
C HIS A 58 7.25 -4.41 -2.67
N PHE A 59 6.46 -4.39 -1.60
CA PHE A 59 6.01 -5.60 -0.92
C PHE A 59 5.22 -6.53 -1.86
N LEU A 60 4.25 -5.99 -2.60
CA LEU A 60 3.50 -6.73 -3.62
C LEU A 60 4.41 -7.30 -4.72
N SER A 61 5.45 -6.57 -5.12
CA SER A 61 6.31 -6.93 -6.26
C SER A 61 7.32 -8.05 -5.96
N ILE A 62 7.61 -8.33 -4.70
CA ILE A 62 8.61 -9.34 -4.27
C ILE A 62 7.98 -10.62 -3.69
N ALA A 63 6.66 -10.62 -3.47
CA ALA A 63 5.89 -11.74 -2.96
C ALA A 63 5.54 -12.75 -4.07
#